data_AF-A0A6N6JYS2-F1
#
_entry.id   AF-A0A6N6JYS2-F1
#
_cell.length_a   1.000
_cell.length_b   1.000
_cell.length_c   1.000
_cell.angle_alpha   90.00
_cell.angle_beta   90.00
_cell.angle_gamma   90.00
#
_symmetry.space_group_name_H-M   'P 1'
#
loop_
_entity.id
_entity.type
_entity.pdbx_description
1 polymer ?
#
loop_
_entity_poly.entity_id
_entity_poly.type
_entity_poly.pdbx_seq_one_letter_code
_entity_poly.pdbx_strand_id
1 'polypeptide(L)'
;MSDTPELVDLSVIFPSLHIDLKYATADNITGAPIYKEARCLLHSEAVTALAKSISIAQLAGLSLVVYDAYRPQQAQAILWNACPDPQYVVDVAIGSNHSRGTAIDVTLMDARGDVLDMGAGFDEMHDRSHAWHPSVPPAAQRNRLLLNAIMFGGGFVGINSEWWHFELPNAARYPLLDDQMACYTVTPITTQHPL
;
A
#
# COMPACT_ATOMS: atom_id res chain seq x y z
N MET A 1 -15.34 26.84 3.91
CA MET A 1 -15.95 25.54 4.22
C MET A 1 -14.79 24.60 4.42
N SER A 2 -14.65 23.98 5.59
CA SER A 2 -13.60 22.98 5.81
C SER A 2 -14.03 21.74 5.04
N ASP A 3 -13.56 21.59 3.80
CA ASP A 3 -13.71 20.34 3.07
C ASP A 3 -12.92 19.29 3.83
N THR A 4 -13.65 18.44 4.56
CA THR A 4 -13.08 17.22 5.11
C THR A 4 -12.58 16.40 3.93
N PRO A 5 -11.30 15.95 3.91
CA PRO A 5 -10.80 15.14 2.81
C PRO A 5 -11.68 13.92 2.63
N GLU A 6 -12.30 13.79 1.45
CA GLU A 6 -13.25 12.72 1.18
C GLU A 6 -12.47 11.44 0.86
N LEU A 7 -12.37 10.57 1.85
CA LEU A 7 -11.99 9.17 1.62
C LEU A 7 -13.17 8.43 1.00
N VAL A 8 -12.90 7.75 -0.10
CA VAL A 8 -13.87 6.99 -0.87
C VAL A 8 -13.57 5.51 -0.74
N ASP A 9 -14.61 4.70 -0.56
CA ASP A 9 -14.47 3.25 -0.49
C ASP A 9 -14.34 2.63 -1.90
N LEU A 10 -13.17 2.06 -2.19
CA LEU A 10 -12.86 1.48 -3.48
C LEU A 10 -13.73 0.28 -3.82
N SER A 11 -14.21 -0.47 -2.82
CA SER A 11 -15.10 -1.62 -3.05
C SER A 11 -16.47 -1.21 -3.59
N VAL A 12 -16.91 0.01 -3.29
CA VAL A 12 -18.18 0.57 -3.76
C VAL A 12 -18.04 1.12 -5.18
N ILE A 13 -16.96 1.84 -5.45
CA ILE A 13 -16.76 2.52 -6.74
C ILE A 13 -16.22 1.58 -7.81
N PHE A 14 -15.40 0.60 -7.42
CA PHE A 14 -14.80 -0.39 -8.32
C PHE A 14 -15.13 -1.81 -7.85
N PRO A 15 -16.37 -2.29 -8.00
CA PRO A 15 -16.81 -3.59 -7.48
C PRO A 15 -16.09 -4.80 -8.10
N SER A 16 -15.41 -4.60 -9.25
CA SER A 16 -14.59 -5.63 -9.89
C SER A 16 -13.10 -5.50 -9.59
N LEU A 17 -12.69 -4.52 -8.78
CA LEU A 17 -11.29 -4.38 -8.36
C LEU A 17 -10.95 -5.47 -7.36
N HIS A 18 -9.81 -6.12 -7.56
CA HIS A 18 -9.32 -7.11 -6.61
C HIS A 18 -8.70 -6.39 -5.42
N ILE A 19 -9.25 -6.62 -4.23
CA ILE A 19 -8.81 -6.01 -2.98
C ILE A 19 -8.43 -7.15 -2.03
N ASP A 20 -7.16 -7.19 -1.65
CA ASP A 20 -6.55 -8.15 -0.75
C ASP A 20 -5.77 -7.39 0.33
N LEU A 21 -6.51 -6.71 1.22
CA LEU A 21 -5.92 -5.86 2.27
C LEU A 21 -5.06 -6.69 3.22
N LYS A 22 -3.74 -6.67 3.01
CA LYS A 22 -2.77 -7.52 3.72
C LYS A 22 -2.78 -7.30 5.22
N TYR A 23 -2.89 -6.04 5.64
CA TYR A 23 -2.98 -5.67 7.05
C TYR A 23 -4.31 -6.02 7.73
N ALA A 24 -5.33 -6.49 7.00
CA ALA A 24 -6.53 -7.09 7.60
C ALA A 24 -6.36 -8.60 7.89
N THR A 25 -5.22 -9.19 7.54
CA THR A 25 -4.91 -10.63 7.71
C THR A 25 -3.57 -10.81 8.41
N ALA A 26 -3.13 -12.06 8.63
CA ALA A 26 -1.79 -12.36 9.16
C ALA A 26 -0.68 -12.31 8.08
N ASP A 27 -1.04 -12.11 6.81
CA ASP A 27 -0.11 -12.06 5.68
C ASP A 27 0.54 -10.67 5.55
N ASN A 28 1.33 -10.29 6.54
CA ASN A 28 2.08 -9.03 6.60
C ASN A 28 3.29 -9.17 7.54
N ILE A 29 4.16 -8.15 7.60
CA ILE A 29 5.38 -8.19 8.44
C ILE A 29 5.17 -8.53 9.92
N THR A 30 3.99 -8.28 10.48
CA THR A 30 3.70 -8.55 11.90
C THR A 30 3.29 -9.99 12.17
N GLY A 31 2.90 -10.74 11.13
CA GLY A 31 2.33 -12.08 11.27
C GLY A 31 0.94 -12.12 11.93
N ALA A 32 0.27 -10.97 12.10
CA ALA A 32 -1.05 -10.85 12.71
C ALA A 32 -1.90 -9.75 12.02
N PRO A 33 -3.25 -9.86 12.07
CA PRO A 33 -4.13 -8.79 11.61
C PRO A 33 -3.92 -7.48 12.38
N ILE A 34 -3.81 -6.36 11.66
CA ILE A 34 -3.70 -5.01 12.20
C ILE A 34 -5.05 -4.30 12.14
N TYR A 35 -5.75 -4.38 10.99
CA TYR A 35 -7.05 -3.76 10.80
C TYR A 35 -8.16 -4.60 11.43
N LYS A 36 -9.07 -3.95 12.17
CA LYS A 36 -10.32 -4.59 12.63
C LYS A 36 -11.40 -4.61 11.54
N GLU A 37 -11.29 -3.70 10.58
CA GLU A 37 -12.23 -3.53 9.48
C GLU A 37 -11.47 -3.47 8.15
N ALA A 38 -11.83 -4.32 7.20
CA ALA A 38 -11.19 -4.38 5.88
C ALA A 38 -11.81 -3.36 4.91
N ARG A 39 -11.73 -2.06 5.23
CA ARG A 39 -12.25 -0.99 4.39
C ARG A 39 -11.14 -0.41 3.51
N CYS A 40 -11.24 -0.58 2.20
CA CYS A 40 -10.23 -0.07 1.27
C CYS A 40 -10.57 1.37 0.87
N LEU A 41 -10.09 2.33 1.65
CA LEU A 41 -10.40 3.74 1.48
C LEU A 41 -9.27 4.47 0.77
N LEU A 42 -9.60 5.46 -0.07
CA LEU A 42 -8.61 6.26 -0.80
C LEU A 42 -9.11 7.69 -1.00
N HIS A 43 -8.20 8.67 -0.98
CA HIS A 43 -8.54 10.08 -1.24
C HIS A 43 -9.13 10.26 -2.64
N SER A 44 -10.16 11.09 -2.80
CA SER A 44 -10.87 11.30 -4.07
C SER A 44 -9.96 11.63 -5.28
N GLU A 45 -8.92 12.45 -5.10
CA GLU A 45 -7.92 12.69 -6.15
C GLU A 45 -7.14 11.42 -6.54
N ALA A 46 -6.78 10.59 -5.56
CA ALA A 46 -6.08 9.31 -5.80
C ALA A 46 -7.03 8.27 -6.43
N VAL A 47 -8.33 8.30 -6.12
CA VAL A 47 -9.36 7.50 -6.81
C VAL A 47 -9.41 7.84 -8.30
N THR A 48 -9.29 9.14 -8.65
CA THR A 48 -9.27 9.59 -10.05
C THR A 48 -8.04 9.06 -10.78
N ALA A 49 -6.87 9.05 -10.13
CA ALA A 49 -5.65 8.46 -10.68
C ALA A 49 -5.74 6.92 -10.79
N LEU A 50 -6.38 6.27 -9.80
CA LEU A 50 -6.57 4.83 -9.79
C LEU A 50 -7.51 4.38 -10.91
N ALA A 51 -8.60 5.10 -11.18
CA ALA A 51 -9.51 4.79 -12.30
C ALA A 51 -8.77 4.73 -13.65
N LYS A 52 -7.82 5.65 -13.87
CA LYS A 52 -6.96 5.66 -15.06
C LYS A 52 -6.01 4.45 -15.06
N SER A 53 -5.38 4.17 -13.92
CA SER A 53 -4.48 3.02 -13.75
C SER A 53 -5.19 1.70 -14.04
N ILE A 54 -6.41 1.52 -13.53
CA ILE A 54 -7.27 0.35 -13.81
C ILE A 54 -7.54 0.24 -15.32
N SER A 55 -7.90 1.35 -15.97
CA SER A 55 -8.18 1.36 -17.41
C SER A 55 -6.93 0.98 -18.23
N ILE A 56 -5.75 1.47 -17.84
CA ILE A 56 -4.49 1.15 -18.52
C ILE A 56 -4.09 -0.32 -18.31
N ALA A 57 -4.25 -0.85 -17.09
CA ALA A 57 -4.02 -2.26 -16.80
C ALA A 57 -4.92 -3.15 -17.68
N GLN A 58 -6.21 -2.82 -17.77
CA GLN A 58 -7.17 -3.55 -18.60
C GLN A 58 -6.80 -3.55 -20.08
N LEU A 59 -6.34 -2.41 -20.62
CA LEU A 59 -5.85 -2.32 -22.00
C LEU A 59 -4.60 -3.19 -22.24
N ALA A 60 -3.80 -3.43 -21.21
CA ALA A 60 -2.66 -4.34 -21.24
C ALA A 60 -3.03 -5.82 -21.00
N GLY A 61 -4.32 -6.13 -20.81
CA GLY A 61 -4.79 -7.50 -20.50
C GLY A 61 -4.49 -7.94 -19.08
N LEU A 62 -4.36 -6.98 -18.15
CA LEU A 62 -4.02 -7.19 -16.75
C LEU A 62 -5.09 -6.56 -15.84
N SER A 63 -5.09 -6.99 -14.58
CA SER A 63 -5.87 -6.38 -13.49
C SER A 63 -4.93 -5.88 -12.39
N LEU A 64 -5.34 -4.83 -11.68
CA LEU A 64 -4.69 -4.41 -10.44
C LEU A 64 -5.25 -5.21 -9.27
N VAL A 65 -4.38 -5.52 -8.31
CA VAL A 65 -4.73 -6.05 -6.99
C VAL A 65 -4.22 -5.07 -5.95
N VAL A 66 -5.11 -4.62 -5.05
CA VAL A 66 -4.77 -3.67 -3.97
C VAL A 66 -4.41 -4.43 -2.71
N TYR A 67 -3.22 -4.17 -2.18
CA TYR A 67 -2.70 -4.75 -0.93
C TYR A 67 -2.84 -3.82 0.27
N ASP A 68 -2.73 -2.51 0.06
CA ASP A 68 -3.05 -1.51 1.06
C ASP A 68 -3.48 -0.19 0.40
N ALA A 69 -4.20 0.65 1.13
CA ALA A 69 -4.64 1.97 0.71
C ALA A 69 -4.56 2.93 1.90
N TYR A 70 -5.65 3.60 2.29
CA TYR A 70 -5.64 4.38 3.52
C TYR A 70 -5.31 3.52 4.74
N ARG A 71 -4.30 3.97 5.50
CA ARG A 71 -3.80 3.32 6.72
C ARG A 71 -3.99 4.24 7.92
N PRO A 72 -4.76 3.84 8.95
CA PRO A 72 -4.84 4.58 10.20
C PRO A 72 -3.46 4.87 10.79
N GLN A 73 -3.31 6.00 11.46
CA GLN A 73 -2.08 6.36 12.17
C GLN A 73 -1.74 5.33 13.25
N GLN A 74 -2.76 4.74 13.89
CA GLN A 74 -2.56 3.62 14.81
C GLN A 74 -1.87 2.43 14.11
N ALA A 75 -2.28 2.04 12.90
CA ALA A 75 -1.62 0.96 12.16
C ALA A 75 -0.17 1.31 11.79
N GLN A 76 0.10 2.56 11.42
CA GLN A 76 1.47 3.01 11.17
C GLN A 76 2.37 2.81 12.39
N ALA A 77 1.87 3.10 13.60
CA ALA A 77 2.61 2.87 14.83
C ALA A 77 2.87 1.38 15.12
N ILE A 78 1.92 0.50 14.74
CA ILE A 78 2.08 -0.96 14.88
C ILE A 78 3.17 -1.47 13.94
N LEU A 79 3.16 -1.03 12.69
CA LEU A 79 4.19 -1.37 11.71
C LEU A 79 5.57 -0.87 12.14
N TRP A 80 5.67 0.37 12.66
CA TRP A 80 6.93 0.91 13.16
C TRP A 80 7.50 0.09 14.33
N ASN A 81 6.65 -0.38 15.24
CA ASN A 81 7.10 -1.26 16.33
C ASN A 81 7.60 -2.63 15.83
N ALA A 82 7.04 -3.14 14.73
CA ALA A 82 7.47 -4.39 14.13
C ALA A 82 8.76 -4.24 13.29
N CYS A 83 8.92 -3.09 12.62
CA CYS A 83 10.07 -2.76 11.79
C CYS A 83 10.44 -1.27 11.96
N PRO A 84 11.27 -0.90 12.95
CA PRO A 84 11.68 0.47 13.19
C PRO A 84 12.84 0.87 12.27
N ASP A 85 12.67 0.65 10.96
CA ASP A 85 13.63 1.03 9.92
C ASP A 85 13.02 2.09 9.00
N PRO A 86 13.51 3.35 9.05
CA PRO A 86 12.95 4.46 8.27
C PRO A 86 13.14 4.30 6.75
N GLN A 87 13.92 3.33 6.28
CA GLN A 87 14.00 2.99 4.86
C GLN A 87 12.70 2.37 4.32
N TYR A 88 11.93 1.70 5.19
CA TYR A 88 10.74 0.95 4.81
C TYR A 88 9.49 1.44 5.55
N VAL A 89 9.60 1.71 6.86
CA VAL A 89 8.47 2.22 7.64
C VAL A 89 8.77 3.65 8.05
N VAL A 90 8.02 4.61 7.52
CA VAL A 90 8.19 6.02 7.88
C VAL A 90 7.94 6.22 9.38
N ASP A 91 8.80 7.02 10.02
CA ASP A 91 8.64 7.41 11.42
C ASP A 91 7.25 8.03 11.64
N VAL A 92 6.57 7.56 12.70
CA VAL A 92 5.22 7.99 13.07
C VAL A 92 5.11 9.51 13.22
N ALA A 93 6.18 10.19 13.64
CA ALA A 93 6.22 11.65 13.80
C ALA A 93 6.15 12.41 12.46
N ILE A 94 6.57 11.78 11.35
CA ILE A 94 6.50 12.36 9.99
C ILE A 94 5.12 12.09 9.38
N GLY A 95 4.58 10.90 9.65
CA GLY A 95 3.28 10.44 9.18
C GLY A 95 3.31 9.90 7.74
N SER A 96 2.74 8.71 7.56
CA SER A 96 2.73 7.99 6.28
C SER A 96 1.78 8.64 5.26
N ASN A 97 2.14 8.57 3.97
CA ASN A 97 1.25 8.99 2.88
C ASN A 97 0.01 8.10 2.77
N HIS A 98 0.06 6.86 3.28
CA HIS A 98 -1.15 6.05 3.46
C HIS A 98 -2.11 6.68 4.48
N SER A 99 -1.60 7.29 5.56
CA SER A 99 -2.42 8.01 6.55
C SER A 99 -2.97 9.35 6.06
N ARG A 100 -2.54 9.79 4.87
CA ARG A 100 -3.13 10.92 4.12
C ARG A 100 -4.16 10.45 3.09
N GLY A 101 -4.29 9.14 2.88
CA GLY A 101 -5.16 8.52 1.86
C GLY A 101 -4.65 8.69 0.43
N THR A 102 -3.39 9.08 0.24
CA THR A 102 -2.83 9.44 -1.07
C THR A 102 -1.81 8.44 -1.60
N ALA A 103 -1.53 7.37 -0.84
CA ALA A 103 -0.73 6.23 -1.25
C ALA A 103 -1.57 4.96 -1.37
N ILE A 104 -1.08 4.03 -2.17
CA ILE A 104 -1.68 2.73 -2.44
C ILE A 104 -0.58 1.71 -2.73
N ASP A 105 -0.75 0.51 -2.19
CA ASP A 105 0.12 -0.64 -2.46
C ASP A 105 -0.59 -1.59 -3.39
N VAL A 106 0.04 -1.93 -4.52
CA VAL A 106 -0.60 -2.72 -5.58
C VAL A 106 0.35 -3.73 -6.22
N THR A 107 -0.24 -4.74 -6.86
CA THR A 107 0.42 -5.62 -7.82
C THR A 107 -0.45 -5.85 -9.06
N LEU A 108 0.06 -6.66 -9.99
CA LEU A 108 -0.63 -7.05 -11.22
C LEU A 108 -1.10 -8.50 -11.16
N MET A 109 -2.23 -8.76 -11.82
CA MET A 109 -2.80 -10.09 -12.03
C MET A 109 -3.06 -10.30 -13.51
N ASP A 110 -2.78 -11.50 -14.01
CA ASP A 110 -3.02 -11.87 -15.40
C ASP A 110 -4.47 -12.30 -15.66
N ALA A 111 -4.80 -12.54 -16.94
CA ALA A 111 -6.14 -12.95 -17.35
C ALA A 111 -6.59 -14.33 -16.84
N ARG A 112 -5.67 -15.13 -16.26
CA ARG A 112 -6.00 -16.42 -15.62
C ARG A 112 -6.32 -16.25 -14.14
N GLY A 113 -6.12 -15.06 -13.59
CA GLY A 113 -6.28 -14.76 -12.18
C GLY A 113 -5.00 -14.98 -11.36
N ASP A 114 -3.86 -15.21 -12.02
CA ASP A 114 -2.58 -15.41 -11.34
C ASP A 114 -1.91 -14.06 -11.07
N VAL A 115 -1.55 -13.80 -9.81
CA VAL A 115 -0.73 -12.64 -9.45
C VAL A 115 0.65 -12.79 -10.08
N LEU A 116 1.14 -11.72 -10.72
CA LEU A 116 2.44 -11.72 -11.36
C LEU A 116 3.56 -11.77 -10.32
N ASP A 117 4.58 -12.60 -10.59
CA ASP A 117 5.80 -12.66 -9.78
C ASP A 117 6.60 -11.37 -9.93
N MET A 118 6.83 -10.70 -8.80
CA MET A 118 7.58 -9.45 -8.70
C MET A 118 9.00 -9.67 -8.17
N GLY A 119 9.43 -10.92 -7.93
CA GLY A 119 10.79 -11.29 -7.54
C GLY A 119 11.18 -10.99 -6.09
N ALA A 120 10.27 -10.36 -5.34
CA ALA A 120 10.30 -10.17 -3.89
C ALA A 120 8.85 -10.15 -3.38
N GLY A 121 8.62 -10.55 -2.14
CA GLY A 121 7.31 -10.48 -1.51
C GLY A 121 6.82 -9.03 -1.33
N PHE A 122 5.52 -8.86 -1.15
CA PHE A 122 4.99 -7.66 -0.50
C PHE A 122 5.51 -7.63 0.95
N ASP A 123 5.79 -6.43 1.49
CA ASP A 123 6.28 -6.27 2.86
C ASP A 123 7.65 -6.94 3.14
N GLU A 124 8.38 -7.37 2.09
CA GLU A 124 9.73 -7.91 2.24
C GLU A 124 10.71 -6.75 2.45
N MET A 125 11.05 -6.44 3.71
CA MET A 125 11.95 -5.32 4.09
C MET A 125 13.42 -5.64 3.81
N HIS A 126 13.75 -5.80 2.53
CA HIS A 126 15.07 -6.17 2.02
C HIS A 126 15.37 -5.39 0.73
N ASP A 127 16.64 -5.15 0.41
CA ASP A 127 17.06 -4.35 -0.75
C ASP A 127 16.51 -4.86 -2.11
N ARG A 128 16.26 -6.16 -2.21
CA ARG A 128 15.60 -6.83 -3.35
C ARG A 128 14.19 -6.31 -3.63
N SER A 129 13.53 -5.71 -2.64
CA SER A 129 12.25 -5.03 -2.81
C SER A 129 12.37 -3.68 -3.51
N HIS A 130 13.58 -3.13 -3.59
CA HIS A 130 13.82 -1.88 -4.31
C HIS A 130 13.44 -2.04 -5.79
N ALA A 131 12.74 -1.05 -6.34
CA ALA A 131 12.11 -1.14 -7.67
C ALA A 131 13.06 -1.57 -8.80
N TRP A 132 14.36 -1.28 -8.68
CA TRP A 132 15.38 -1.48 -9.70
C TRP A 132 16.51 -2.43 -9.29
N HIS A 133 16.31 -3.27 -8.26
CA HIS A 133 17.37 -4.10 -7.72
C HIS A 133 17.92 -5.11 -8.76
N PRO A 134 19.25 -5.15 -9.01
CA PRO A 134 19.81 -5.90 -10.15
C PRO A 134 19.75 -7.43 -10.00
N SER A 135 19.51 -7.95 -8.79
CA SER A 135 19.35 -9.40 -8.57
C SER A 135 17.96 -9.91 -8.93
N VAL A 136 16.99 -9.03 -9.19
CA VAL A 136 15.63 -9.42 -9.56
C VAL A 136 15.65 -10.08 -10.94
N PRO A 137 15.05 -11.28 -11.09
CA PRO A 137 15.03 -11.97 -12.37
C PRO A 137 14.43 -11.10 -13.49
N PRO A 138 14.92 -11.20 -14.75
CA PRO A 138 14.44 -10.35 -15.84
C PRO A 138 12.93 -10.38 -16.08
N ALA A 139 12.27 -11.52 -15.83
CA ALA A 139 10.81 -11.64 -15.94
C ALA A 139 10.10 -10.80 -14.88
N ALA A 140 10.52 -10.90 -13.61
CA ALA A 140 10.00 -10.10 -12.51
C ALA A 140 10.28 -8.59 -12.71
N GLN A 141 11.47 -8.24 -13.21
CA GLN A 141 11.79 -6.83 -13.51
C GLN A 141 10.88 -6.26 -14.60
N ARG A 142 10.51 -7.06 -15.61
CA ARG A 142 9.51 -6.66 -16.62
C ARG A 142 8.14 -6.41 -15.99
N ASN A 143 7.73 -7.25 -15.04
CA ASN A 143 6.46 -7.06 -14.33
C ASN A 143 6.48 -5.78 -13.48
N ARG A 144 7.57 -5.50 -12.76
CA ARG A 144 7.76 -4.22 -12.04
C ARG A 144 7.72 -3.02 -12.98
N LEU A 145 8.36 -3.11 -14.16
CA LEU A 145 8.33 -2.06 -15.17
C LEU A 145 6.90 -1.82 -15.71
N LEU A 146 6.15 -2.89 -15.97
CA LEU A 146 4.74 -2.78 -16.38
C LEU A 146 3.90 -2.11 -15.31
N LEU A 147 4.03 -2.54 -14.05
CA LEU A 147 3.32 -1.93 -12.92
C LEU A 147 3.63 -0.44 -12.81
N ASN A 148 4.93 -0.09 -12.85
CA ASN A 148 5.36 1.32 -12.83
C ASN A 148 4.77 2.13 -13.98
N ALA A 149 4.77 1.59 -15.21
CA ALA A 149 4.20 2.28 -16.36
C ALA A 149 2.68 2.49 -16.25
N ILE A 150 1.96 1.48 -15.75
CA ILE A 150 0.51 1.55 -15.51
C ILE A 150 0.19 2.63 -14.48
N MET A 151 0.85 2.58 -13.32
CA MET A 151 0.60 3.52 -12.22
C MET A 151 1.03 4.95 -12.57
N PHE A 152 2.16 5.10 -13.26
CA PHE A 152 2.61 6.39 -13.79
C PHE A 152 1.62 6.98 -14.80
N GLY A 153 1.13 6.17 -15.73
CA GLY A 153 0.11 6.59 -16.69
C GLY A 153 -1.21 7.01 -16.04
N GLY A 154 -1.52 6.45 -14.86
CA GLY A 154 -2.65 6.88 -14.04
C GLY A 154 -2.44 8.19 -13.30
N GLY A 155 -1.18 8.60 -13.10
CA GLY A 155 -0.80 9.84 -12.40
C GLY A 155 -0.17 9.63 -11.03
N PHE A 156 0.20 8.39 -10.67
CA PHE A 156 0.97 8.08 -9.47
C PHE A 156 2.48 8.17 -9.74
N VAL A 157 3.27 8.22 -8.66
CA VAL A 157 4.71 8.01 -8.66
C VAL A 157 5.06 6.89 -7.67
N GLY A 158 6.03 6.05 -8.01
CA GLY A 158 6.57 5.04 -7.10
C GLY A 158 7.74 5.57 -6.28
N ILE A 159 8.17 4.79 -5.30
CA ILE A 159 9.40 5.04 -4.53
C ILE A 159 10.48 4.00 -4.86
N ASN A 160 11.73 4.29 -4.50
CA ASN A 160 12.84 3.40 -4.84
C ASN A 160 12.94 2.16 -3.94
N SER A 161 12.49 2.25 -2.69
CA SER A 161 12.62 1.18 -1.68
C SER A 161 11.60 0.06 -1.83
N GLU A 162 10.47 0.31 -2.47
CA GLU A 162 9.32 -0.61 -2.50
C GLU A 162 8.74 -0.70 -3.91
N TRP A 163 8.73 -1.90 -4.49
CA TRP A 163 8.21 -2.11 -5.84
C TRP A 163 6.68 -1.99 -5.94
N TRP A 164 5.98 -2.12 -4.81
CA TRP A 164 4.52 -2.14 -4.70
C TRP A 164 3.89 -0.78 -4.40
N HIS A 165 4.65 0.15 -3.80
CA HIS A 165 4.14 1.43 -3.28
C HIS A 165 4.04 2.49 -4.35
N PHE A 166 2.88 3.14 -4.41
CA PHE A 166 2.61 4.27 -5.30
C PHE A 166 1.85 5.37 -4.58
N GLU A 167 2.14 6.62 -4.89
CA GLU A 167 1.50 7.77 -4.27
C GLU A 167 1.25 8.91 -5.24
N LEU A 168 0.33 9.82 -4.88
CA LEU A 168 0.15 11.05 -5.64
C LEU A 168 1.43 11.90 -5.60
N PRO A 169 1.78 12.61 -6.69
CA PRO A 169 2.85 13.59 -6.67
C PRO A 169 2.66 14.61 -5.54
N ASN A 170 3.73 14.88 -4.79
CA ASN A 170 3.71 15.76 -3.61
C ASN A 170 2.70 15.31 -2.52
N ALA A 171 2.53 14.00 -2.31
CA ALA A 171 1.61 13.42 -1.32
C ALA A 171 1.74 14.01 0.10
N ALA A 172 2.92 14.45 0.50
CA ALA A 172 3.14 15.09 1.81
C ALA A 172 2.38 16.42 2.00
N ARG A 173 1.88 17.05 0.92
CA ARG A 173 1.11 18.31 1.01
C ARG A 173 -0.29 18.13 1.61
N TYR A 174 -0.83 16.91 1.54
CA TYR A 174 -2.17 16.60 2.06
C TYR A 174 -2.10 16.45 3.58
N PRO A 175 -3.14 16.84 4.34
CA PRO A 175 -3.13 16.69 5.79
C PRO A 175 -3.13 15.21 6.20
N LEU A 176 -2.55 14.91 7.37
CA LEU A 176 -2.82 13.63 8.02
C LEU A 176 -4.30 13.58 8.41
N LEU A 177 -4.91 12.42 8.25
CA LEU A 177 -6.30 12.21 8.61
C LEU A 177 -6.37 11.58 10.00
N ASP A 178 -7.36 12.01 10.79
CA ASP A 178 -7.75 11.25 11.98
C ASP A 178 -8.16 9.83 11.58
N ASP A 179 -8.02 8.87 12.51
CA ASP A 179 -8.30 7.46 12.22
C ASP A 179 -9.78 7.25 11.81
N GLN A 180 -9.98 6.84 10.55
CA GLN A 180 -11.30 6.58 9.94
C GLN A 180 -11.73 5.10 9.99
N MET A 181 -10.85 4.21 10.46
CA MET A 181 -11.15 2.80 10.73
C MET A 181 -10.32 2.31 11.93
N ALA A 182 -10.83 1.30 12.63
CA ALA A 182 -10.21 0.82 13.87
C ALA A 182 -9.09 -0.22 13.63
N CYS A 183 -8.06 -0.18 14.47
CA CYS A 183 -7.01 -1.21 14.51
C CYS A 183 -7.11 -2.07 15.77
N TYR A 184 -6.48 -3.25 15.73
CA TYR A 184 -6.18 -4.03 16.93
C TYR A 184 -5.17 -3.29 17.79
N THR A 185 -5.36 -3.33 19.11
CA THR A 185 -4.40 -2.75 20.06
C THR A 185 -3.26 -3.73 20.26
N VAL A 186 -2.03 -3.26 20.09
CA VAL A 186 -0.85 -4.03 20.53
C VAL A 186 -0.89 -4.05 22.05
N THR A 187 -0.95 -5.24 22.64
CA THR A 187 -0.79 -5.36 24.08
C THR A 187 0.70 -5.11 24.38
N PRO A 188 1.07 -4.11 25.20
CA PRO A 188 2.47 -3.94 25.55
C PRO A 188 2.96 -5.21 26.25
N ILE A 189 3.97 -5.86 25.68
CA ILE A 189 4.65 -6.97 26.35
C ILE A 189 5.31 -6.34 27.58
N THR A 190 4.73 -6.58 28.75
CA THR A 190 5.39 -6.24 30.01
C THR A 190 6.59 -7.16 30.11
N THR A 191 7.78 -6.63 29.86
CA THR A 191 9.04 -7.33 30.12
C THR A 191 9.13 -7.58 31.62
N GLN A 192 8.68 -8.75 32.07
CA GLN A 192 9.07 -9.27 33.36
C GLN A 192 10.55 -9.65 33.26
N HIS A 193 11.43 -8.74 33.67
CA HIS A 193 12.80 -9.10 34.01
C HIS A 193 12.76 -10.00 35.26
N PRO A 194 13.27 -11.24 35.19
CA PRO A 194 13.59 -11.99 36.41
C PRO A 194 14.74 -11.29 37.13
N LEU A 195 14.62 -11.20 38.46
CA LEU A 195 15.64 -10.71 39.39
C LEU A 195 16.91 -11.57 39.37
#